data_AF-A0A1F6BKN5-F1
#
_entry.id   AF-A0A1F6BKN5-F1
#
_cell.length_a   1.000
_cell.length_b   1.000
_cell.length_c   1.000
_cell.angle_alpha   90.00
_cell.angle_beta   90.00
_cell.angle_gamma   90.00
#
_symmetry.space_group_name_H-M   'P 1'
#
loop_
_entity.id
_entity.type
_entity.pdbx_description
1 polymer ?
#
loop_
_entity_poly.entity_id
_entity_poly.type
_entity_poly.pdbx_seq_one_letter_code
_entity_poly.pdbx_strand_id
1 'polypeptide(L)'
;MTVPYALIFTIAALGISETAYLVKKRRLAEKPVCLIGEDCGVVLTSKWSKMFGIPNDILGFVFYVSIAIVTAFLVIGIEPLAVWDRIMKIMIAFGAGLSVFFTYLQWRVIKAWCLWCLMSAVTTWLMGAILLISGIR
;
A
#
# COMPACT_ATOMS: atom_id res chain seq x y z
N MET A 1 -21.75 5.72 -10.29
CA MET A 1 -20.70 4.67 -10.21
C MET A 1 -19.33 5.21 -9.76
N THR A 2 -19.22 6.49 -9.36
CA THR A 2 -17.93 7.14 -9.01
C THR A 2 -17.55 7.05 -7.52
N VAL A 3 -18.52 6.79 -6.65
CA VAL A 3 -18.33 6.66 -5.19
C VAL A 3 -17.21 5.68 -4.81
N PRO A 4 -17.14 4.44 -5.35
CA PRO A 4 -16.07 3.52 -4.95
C PRO A 4 -14.69 4.00 -5.38
N TYR A 5 -14.56 4.62 -6.56
CA TYR A 5 -13.28 5.16 -7.03
C TYR A 5 -12.81 6.32 -6.15
N ALA A 6 -13.72 7.20 -5.72
CA ALA A 6 -13.40 8.28 -4.80
C ALA A 6 -12.95 7.75 -3.43
N LEU A 7 -13.59 6.70 -2.90
CA LEU A 7 -13.15 6.07 -1.65
C LEU A 7 -11.75 5.46 -1.79
N ILE A 8 -11.48 4.72 -2.86
CA ILE A 8 -10.16 4.13 -3.11
C ILE A 8 -9.11 5.24 -3.25
N PHE A 9 -9.42 6.34 -3.94
CA PHE A 9 -8.55 7.51 -4.03
C PHE A 9 -8.19 8.07 -2.65
N THR A 10 -9.17 8.24 -1.76
CA THR A 10 -8.91 8.75 -0.40
C THR A 10 -8.03 7.80 0.42
N ILE A 11 -8.24 6.49 0.31
CA ILE A 11 -7.41 5.48 1.00
C ILE A 11 -6.00 5.47 0.42
N ALA A 12 -5.86 5.58 -0.90
CA ALA A 12 -4.56 5.69 -1.56
C ALA A 12 -3.80 6.93 -1.06
N ALA A 13 -4.46 8.08 -0.90
CA ALA A 13 -3.84 9.28 -0.33
C ALA A 13 -3.31 9.09 1.10
N LEU A 14 -4.00 8.28 1.92
CA LEU A 14 -3.49 7.89 3.25
C LEU A 14 -2.24 7.02 3.11
N GLY A 15 -2.25 6.03 2.20
CA GLY A 15 -1.07 5.20 1.91
C GLY A 15 0.13 5.99 1.38
N ILE A 16 -0.10 7.02 0.56
CA ILE A 16 0.94 7.96 0.10
C ILE A 16 1.57 8.67 1.30
N SER A 17 0.73 9.16 2.23
CA SER A 17 1.19 9.89 3.41
C SER A 17 2.02 9.00 4.34
N GLU A 18 1.59 7.75 4.54
CA GLU A 18 2.30 6.74 5.32
C GLU A 18 3.67 6.39 4.72
N THR A 19 3.70 6.08 3.42
CA THR A 19 4.93 5.70 2.73
C THR A 19 5.88 6.88 2.56
N ALA A 20 5.38 8.10 2.34
CA ALA A 20 6.19 9.31 2.33
C ALA A 20 6.85 9.57 3.69
N TYR A 21 6.14 9.33 4.80
CA TYR A 21 6.70 9.42 6.15
C TYR A 21 7.85 8.43 6.34
N LEU A 22 7.67 7.16 5.95
CA LEU A 22 8.73 6.14 6.03
C LEU A 22 9.94 6.47 5.15
N VAL A 23 9.70 6.95 3.92
CA VAL A 23 10.77 7.42 3.01
C VAL A 23 11.56 8.55 3.65
N LYS A 24 10.88 9.53 4.26
CA LYS A 24 11.53 10.64 4.97
C LYS A 24 12.37 10.13 6.14
N LYS A 25 11.81 9.27 6.99
CA LYS A 25 12.52 8.71 8.16
C LYS A 25 13.75 7.92 7.75
N ARG A 26 13.64 7.07 6.74
CA ARG A 26 14.78 6.33 6.18
C ARG A 26 15.86 7.27 5.62
N ARG A 27 15.49 8.33 4.90
CA ARG A 27 16.45 9.30 4.36
C ARG A 27 17.21 10.07 5.45
N LEU A 28 16.54 10.35 6.57
CA LEU A 28 17.15 11.00 7.73
C LEU A 28 17.90 10.01 8.66
N ALA A 29 17.93 8.71 8.31
CA ALA A 29 18.45 7.64 9.17
C ALA A 29 17.82 7.62 10.58
N GLU A 30 16.58 8.09 10.69
CA GLU A 30 15.81 8.14 11.94
C GLU A 30 14.93 6.90 12.07
N LYS A 31 14.80 6.40 13.32
CA LYS A 31 13.81 5.37 13.61
C LYS A 31 12.39 5.96 13.55
N PRO A 32 11.44 5.33 12.84
CA PRO A 32 10.05 5.77 12.86
C PRO A 32 9.44 5.49 14.23
N VAL A 33 8.43 6.27 14.60
CA VAL A 33 7.70 6.07 15.85
C VAL A 33 6.90 4.78 15.74
N CYS A 34 7.08 3.84 16.68
CA CYS A 34 6.30 2.61 16.74
C CYS A 34 5.71 2.41 18.12
N LEU A 35 4.37 2.43 18.14
CA LEU A 35 3.56 2.32 19.36
C LEU A 35 3.14 0.87 19.66
N ILE A 36 3.18 -0.01 18.66
CA ILE A 36 2.72 -1.40 18.73
C ILE A 36 3.81 -2.30 18.15
N GLY A 37 4.28 -3.26 18.95
CA GLY A 37 5.32 -4.23 18.59
C GLY A 37 6.71 -3.95 19.20
N GLU A 38 7.58 -4.95 19.17
CA GLU A 38 8.99 -4.85 19.55
C GLU A 38 9.80 -4.25 18.38
N ASP A 39 10.12 -2.96 18.46
CA ASP A 39 10.95 -2.16 17.54
C ASP A 39 10.75 -2.47 16.03
N CYS A 40 9.92 -1.66 15.34
CA CYS A 40 9.78 -1.69 13.87
C CYS A 40 11.12 -1.62 13.12
N GLY A 41 12.17 -1.10 13.77
CA GLY A 41 13.54 -1.12 13.26
C GLY A 41 14.00 -2.52 12.86
N VAL A 42 13.58 -3.59 13.55
CA VAL A 42 13.93 -4.98 13.19
C VAL A 42 13.41 -5.34 11.80
N VAL A 43 12.15 -4.99 11.50
CA VAL A 43 11.55 -5.24 10.18
C VAL A 43 12.17 -4.32 9.12
N LEU A 44 12.34 -3.04 9.43
CA LEU A 44 12.82 -2.02 8.50
C LEU A 44 14.32 -2.14 8.15
N THR A 45 15.11 -2.77 9.01
CA THR A 45 16.53 -3.06 8.74
C THR A 45 16.78 -4.48 8.25
N SER A 46 15.75 -5.33 8.21
CA SER A 46 15.85 -6.70 7.74
C SER A 46 16.20 -6.79 6.26
N LYS A 47 16.70 -7.96 5.81
CA LYS A 47 16.91 -8.25 4.38
C LYS A 47 15.65 -8.07 3.52
N TRP A 48 14.47 -8.15 4.14
CA TRP A 48 13.19 -8.05 3.47
C TRP A 48 12.67 -6.62 3.36
N SER A 49 13.36 -5.62 3.93
CA SER A 49 12.99 -4.20 3.78
C SER A 49 13.26 -3.65 2.38
N LYS A 50 13.96 -4.42 1.54
CA LYS A 50 14.19 -4.15 0.13
C LYS A 50 13.73 -5.34 -0.70
N MET A 51 13.02 -5.07 -1.78
CA MET A 51 12.64 -6.05 -2.79
C MET A 51 13.37 -5.70 -4.08
N PHE A 52 14.11 -6.66 -4.66
CA PHE A 52 14.96 -6.44 -5.85
C PHE A 52 15.94 -5.25 -5.71
N GLY A 53 16.44 -5.01 -4.50
CA GLY A 53 17.32 -3.87 -4.19
C GLY A 53 16.59 -2.54 -3.97
N ILE A 54 15.29 -2.46 -4.25
CA ILE A 54 14.47 -1.27 -4.05
C ILE A 54 13.82 -1.30 -2.65
N PRO A 55 13.97 -0.25 -1.84
CA PRO A 55 13.29 -0.12 -0.55
C PRO A 55 11.77 -0.21 -0.67
N ASN A 56 11.15 -1.04 0.17
CA ASN A 56 9.70 -1.31 0.09
C ASN A 56 8.84 -0.08 0.35
N ASP A 57 9.33 0.88 1.12
CA ASP A 57 8.67 2.17 1.36
C ASP A 57 8.58 3.01 0.07
N ILE A 58 9.57 2.91 -0.84
CA ILE A 58 9.48 3.53 -2.18
C ILE A 58 8.50 2.77 -3.05
N LEU A 59 8.55 1.44 -3.06
CA LEU A 59 7.64 0.61 -3.85
C LEU A 59 6.18 0.85 -3.45
N GLY A 60 5.91 0.92 -2.14
CA GLY A 60 4.61 1.28 -1.60
C GLY A 60 4.19 2.69 -2.01
N PHE A 61 5.09 3.68 -1.94
CA PHE A 61 4.80 5.05 -2.37
C PHE A 61 4.39 5.10 -3.84
N VAL A 62 5.17 4.46 -4.73
CA VAL A 62 4.84 4.38 -6.16
C VAL A 62 3.50 3.69 -6.36
N PHE A 63 3.26 2.56 -5.67
CA PHE A 63 1.99 1.84 -5.74
C PHE A 63 0.79 2.73 -5.39
N TYR A 64 0.81 3.41 -4.24
CA TYR A 64 -0.31 4.26 -3.83
C TYR A 64 -0.49 5.49 -4.74
N VAL A 65 0.60 6.11 -5.19
CA VAL A 65 0.54 7.21 -6.18
C VAL A 65 -0.09 6.73 -7.48
N SER A 66 0.31 5.57 -7.99
CA SER A 66 -0.26 5.02 -9.21
C SER A 66 -1.75 4.69 -9.05
N ILE A 67 -2.17 4.12 -7.91
CA ILE A 67 -3.60 3.90 -7.61
C ILE A 67 -4.37 5.23 -7.58
N ALA A 68 -3.82 6.25 -6.92
CA ALA A 68 -4.47 7.57 -6.84
C ALA A 68 -4.64 8.19 -8.24
N ILE A 69 -3.65 8.09 -9.12
CA ILE A 69 -3.73 8.59 -10.50
C ILE A 69 -4.81 7.84 -11.29
N VAL A 70 -4.78 6.51 -11.27
CA VAL A 70 -5.73 5.68 -12.03
C VAL A 70 -7.16 5.89 -11.54
N THR A 71 -7.38 5.97 -10.22
CA THR A 71 -8.70 6.25 -9.66
C THR A 71 -9.16 7.68 -9.95
N ALA A 72 -8.26 8.66 -9.95
CA ALA A 72 -8.60 10.02 -10.37
C ALA A 72 -9.08 10.04 -11.82
N PHE A 73 -8.40 9.34 -12.73
CA PHE A 73 -8.81 9.21 -14.14
C PHE A 73 -10.20 8.60 -14.31
N LEU A 74 -10.52 7.57 -13.50
CA LEU A 74 -11.85 6.97 -13.46
C LEU A 74 -12.93 7.91 -12.90
N VAL A 75 -12.58 8.77 -11.93
CA VAL A 75 -13.51 9.76 -11.36
C VAL A 75 -13.84 10.88 -12.34
N ILE A 76 -12.83 11.39 -13.05
CA ILE A 76 -13.00 12.48 -14.02
C ILE A 76 -13.49 12.01 -15.41
N GLY A 77 -13.57 10.71 -15.64
CA GLY A 77 -14.14 10.17 -16.86
C GLY A 77 -13.17 10.05 -18.04
N ILE A 78 -11.86 9.93 -17.83
CA ILE A 78 -10.89 9.80 -18.93
C ILE A 78 -11.05 8.44 -19.60
N GLU A 79 -11.36 8.45 -20.89
CA GLU A 79 -11.41 7.25 -21.72
C GLU A 79 -9.99 6.70 -21.99
N PRO A 80 -9.82 5.37 -22.12
CA PRO A 80 -10.85 4.33 -22.02
C PRO A 80 -11.07 3.84 -20.58
N LEU A 81 -12.27 4.07 -20.04
CA LEU A 81 -12.62 3.75 -18.65
C LEU A 81 -12.44 2.27 -18.29
N ALA A 82 -12.81 1.36 -19.20
CA ALA A 82 -12.68 -0.09 -18.98
C ALA A 82 -11.22 -0.58 -18.89
N VAL A 83 -10.26 0.20 -19.41
CA VAL A 83 -8.84 -0.13 -19.28
C VAL A 83 -8.33 0.33 -17.91
N TRP A 84 -8.65 1.57 -17.51
CA TRP A 84 -8.29 2.11 -16.21
C TRP A 84 -8.86 1.27 -15.05
N ASP A 85 -10.11 0.83 -15.17
CA ASP A 85 -10.76 -0.02 -14.18
C ASP A 85 -10.05 -1.38 -14.05
N ARG A 86 -9.72 -2.03 -15.19
CA ARG A 86 -8.94 -3.28 -15.17
C ARG A 86 -7.55 -3.11 -14.59
N ILE A 87 -6.84 -2.04 -14.94
CA ILE A 87 -5.51 -1.72 -14.39
C ILE A 87 -5.60 -1.56 -12.87
N MET A 88 -6.55 -0.76 -12.39
CA MET A 88 -6.79 -0.55 -10.95
C MET A 88 -7.02 -1.88 -10.23
N LYS A 89 -7.92 -2.73 -10.75
CA LYS A 89 -8.24 -4.05 -10.18
C LYS A 89 -7.00 -4.95 -10.09
N ILE A 90 -6.21 -5.04 -11.16
CA ILE A 90 -4.98 -5.85 -11.19
C ILE A 90 -3.96 -5.32 -10.18
N MET A 91 -3.75 -4.01 -10.13
CA MET A 91 -2.82 -3.40 -9.18
C MET A 91 -3.22 -3.69 -7.73
N ILE A 92 -4.49 -3.48 -7.36
CA ILE A 92 -4.98 -3.73 -6.00
C ILE A 92 -4.88 -5.21 -5.65
N ALA A 93 -5.22 -6.12 -6.57
CA ALA A 93 -5.08 -7.55 -6.34
C ALA A 93 -3.62 -7.97 -6.11
N PHE A 94 -2.71 -7.44 -6.93
CA PHE A 94 -1.27 -7.68 -6.78
C PHE A 94 -0.73 -7.11 -5.45
N GLY A 95 -1.09 -5.87 -5.12
CA GLY A 95 -0.73 -5.23 -3.86
C GLY A 95 -1.26 -6.00 -2.65
N ALA A 96 -2.51 -6.46 -2.69
CA ALA A 96 -3.11 -7.24 -1.61
C ALA A 96 -2.38 -8.57 -1.41
N GLY A 97 -2.01 -9.26 -2.49
CA GLY A 97 -1.20 -10.49 -2.45
C GLY A 97 0.20 -10.24 -1.86
N LEU A 98 0.88 -9.17 -2.28
CA LEU A 98 2.17 -8.78 -1.70
C LEU A 98 2.04 -8.43 -0.22
N SER A 99 0.98 -7.74 0.20
CA SER A 99 0.73 -7.41 1.61
C SER A 99 0.50 -8.66 2.47
N VAL A 100 -0.14 -9.70 1.94
CA VAL A 100 -0.23 -11.02 2.60
C VAL A 100 1.17 -11.62 2.75
N PHE A 101 1.99 -11.59 1.70
CA PHE A 101 3.36 -12.11 1.75
C PHE A 101 4.22 -11.37 2.78
N PHE A 102 4.20 -10.04 2.82
CA PHE A 102 4.94 -9.26 3.82
C PHE A 102 4.43 -9.46 5.25
N THR A 103 3.12 -9.61 5.43
CA THR A 103 2.54 -9.96 6.73
C THR A 103 2.99 -11.36 7.18
N TYR A 104 3.04 -12.32 6.27
CA TYR A 104 3.56 -13.66 6.55
C TYR A 104 5.04 -13.63 6.94
N LEU A 105 5.86 -12.84 6.25
CA LEU A 105 7.27 -12.66 6.61
C LEU A 105 7.44 -12.10 8.01
N GLN A 106 6.65 -11.09 8.39
CA GLN A 106 6.67 -10.54 9.75
C GLN A 106 6.30 -11.59 10.80
N TRP A 107 5.25 -12.37 10.56
CA TRP A 107 4.76 -13.37 11.50
C TRP A 107 5.73 -14.55 11.69
N ARG A 108 6.22 -15.14 10.59
CA ARG A 108 6.93 -16.43 10.65
C ARG A 108 8.44 -16.32 10.54
N VAL A 109 8.95 -15.40 9.74
CA VAL A 109 10.38 -15.31 9.39
C VAL A 109 11.10 -14.31 10.28
N ILE A 110 10.61 -13.08 10.33
CA ILE A 110 11.21 -11.99 11.12
C ILE A 110 10.79 -12.13 12.59
N LYS A 111 9.59 -12.64 12.86
CA LYS A 111 9.00 -12.79 14.20
C LYS A 111 8.92 -11.45 14.96
N ALA A 112 8.75 -10.36 14.22
CA ALA A 112 8.56 -9.02 14.74
C ALA A 112 7.49 -8.31 13.93
N TRP A 113 6.73 -7.43 14.59
CA TRP A 113 5.63 -6.71 13.99
C TRP A 113 6.02 -5.26 13.74
N CYS A 114 5.77 -4.76 12.54
CA CYS A 114 5.90 -3.35 12.19
C CYS A 114 4.53 -2.72 12.01
N LEU A 115 4.18 -1.79 12.91
CA LEU A 115 2.90 -1.08 12.87
C LEU A 115 2.65 -0.43 11.50
N TRP A 116 3.66 0.22 10.93
CA TRP A 116 3.54 0.85 9.61
C TRP A 116 3.28 -0.19 8.51
N CYS A 117 4.07 -1.26 8.44
CA CYS A 117 3.83 -2.32 7.45
C CYS A 117 2.44 -2.96 7.57
N LEU A 118 1.93 -3.13 8.80
CA LEU A 118 0.57 -3.61 9.04
C LEU A 118 -0.49 -2.58 8.64
N MET A 119 -0.29 -1.30 8.89
CA MET A 119 -1.19 -0.24 8.41
C MET A 119 -1.27 -0.25 6.88
N SER A 120 -0.14 -0.33 6.18
CA SER A 120 -0.11 -0.46 4.73
C SER A 120 -0.79 -1.74 4.21
N ALA A 121 -0.67 -2.86 4.94
CA ALA A 121 -1.39 -4.08 4.60
C ALA A 121 -2.91 -3.89 4.74
N VAL A 122 -3.36 -3.26 5.83
CA VAL A 122 -4.78 -2.97 6.08
C VAL A 122 -5.34 -2.00 5.04
N THR A 123 -4.65 -0.91 4.72
CA THR A 123 -5.11 0.05 3.69
C THR A 123 -5.26 -0.62 2.33
N THR A 124 -4.31 -1.48 1.95
CA THR A 124 -4.38 -2.25 0.70
C THR A 124 -5.55 -3.25 0.69
N TRP A 125 -5.76 -3.98 1.79
CA TRP A 125 -6.88 -4.91 1.90
C TRP A 125 -8.24 -4.21 1.96
N LEU A 126 -8.33 -3.03 2.57
CA LEU A 126 -9.54 -2.20 2.55
C LEU A 126 -9.90 -1.77 1.14
N MET A 127 -8.92 -1.33 0.33
CA MET A 127 -9.17 -1.04 -1.09
C MET A 127 -9.68 -2.28 -1.84
N GLY A 128 -9.07 -3.45 -1.59
CA GLY A 128 -9.52 -4.72 -2.16
C GLY A 128 -10.95 -5.10 -1.74
N ALA A 129 -11.29 -4.92 -0.46
CA ALA A 129 -12.63 -5.19 0.06
C ALA A 129 -13.68 -4.27 -0.59
N ILE A 130 -13.36 -2.99 -0.80
CA ILE A 130 -14.24 -2.04 -1.49
C ILE A 130 -14.53 -2.51 -2.92
N LEU A 131 -13.52 -3.00 -3.65
CA LEU A 131 -13.71 -3.54 -5.00
C LEU A 131 -14.67 -4.74 -5.00
N LEU A 132 -14.51 -5.66 -4.03
CA LEU A 132 -15.34 -6.86 -3.94
C LEU A 132 -16.78 -6.54 -3.56
N ILE A 133 -17.00 -5.65 -2.58
CA ILE A 133 -18.33 -5.28 -2.08
C ILE A 133 -19.08 -4.44 -3.10
N SER A 134 -18.39 -3.51 -3.77
CA SER A 134 -19.03 -2.57 -4.69
C SER A 134 -19.47 -3.23 -6.00
N GLY A 135 -19.19 -4.53 -6.20
CA GLY A 135 -19.66 -5.30 -7.35
C GLY A 135 -19.28 -4.68 -8.69
N ILE A 136 -18.15 -3.95 -8.74
CA ILE A 136 -17.67 -3.24 -9.94
C ILE A 136 -17.31 -4.31 -10.95
N ARG A 137 -18.26 -4.69 -11.80
CA ARG A 137 -18.04 -5.54 -12.97
C ARG A 137 -17.33 -4.74 -14.04
#